data_AF-A0A2N7VHG3-F1
#
_entry.id   AF-A0A2N7VHG3-F1
#
_cell.length_a   1.000
_cell.length_b   1.000
_cell.length_c   1.000
_cell.angle_alpha   90.00
_cell.angle_beta   90.00
_cell.angle_gamma   90.00
#
_symmetry.space_group_name_H-M   'P 1'
#
loop_
_entity.id
_entity.type
_entity.pdbx_description
1 polymer ?
#
loop_
_entity_poly.entity_id
_entity_poly.type
_entity_poly.pdbx_seq_one_letter_code
_entity_poly.pdbx_strand_id
1 'polypeptide(L)'
;MKDRRLSAFGLMLDKRRRLDRALRETLAAQRTELEQAEGLAREKQAAREEANGVLNGCDHRIEAMLTGQEAMSLPHFNQLREYRVVLVERVTAAEAELRRAEADVARRCEEIADTRAQIVRNEGQIDVIERRIEKLKAEAEREEEDRQDDEIEEIMVARAVRLRATAIETGDTV
;
A
#
# COMPACT_ATOMS: atom_id res chain seq x y z
N MET A 1 12.07 13.40 33.50
CA MET A 1 11.25 13.87 32.36
C MET A 1 11.65 13.23 31.02
N LYS A 2 12.91 12.81 30.83
CA LYS A 2 13.45 12.21 29.59
C LYS A 2 12.94 10.80 29.26
N ASP A 3 12.82 9.91 30.26
CA ASP A 3 12.20 8.60 30.07
C ASP A 3 10.78 8.68 29.53
N ARG A 4 10.02 9.71 29.93
CA ARG A 4 8.66 9.93 29.44
C ARG A 4 8.63 10.30 27.97
N ARG A 5 9.62 11.05 27.46
CA ARG A 5 9.71 11.42 26.04
C ARG A 5 10.13 10.22 25.19
N LEU A 6 11.16 9.49 25.61
CA LEU A 6 11.60 8.26 24.93
C LEU A 6 10.47 7.20 24.91
N SER A 7 9.78 7.00 26.04
CA SER A 7 8.62 6.12 26.14
C SER A 7 7.47 6.57 25.23
N ALA A 8 7.15 7.87 25.19
CA ALA A 8 6.11 8.40 24.31
C ALA A 8 6.43 8.19 22.82
N PHE A 9 7.67 8.45 22.39
CA PHE A 9 8.08 8.19 21.01
C PHE A 9 8.11 6.68 20.69
N GLY A 10 8.50 5.84 21.65
CA GLY A 10 8.42 4.38 21.52
C GLY A 10 6.98 3.90 21.28
N LEU A 11 6.01 4.40 22.06
CA LEU A 11 4.60 4.09 21.87
C LEU A 11 4.07 4.57 20.51
N MET A 12 4.49 5.76 20.06
CA MET A 12 4.13 6.26 18.73
C MET A 12 4.71 5.38 17.62
N LEU A 13 5.96 4.94 17.75
CA LEU A 13 6.62 4.04 16.81
C LEU A 13 5.89 2.69 16.73
N ASP A 14 5.54 2.10 17.87
CA ASP A 14 4.79 0.85 17.91
C ASP A 14 3.42 0.97 17.24
N LYS A 15 2.72 2.09 17.48
CA LYS A 15 1.44 2.38 16.82
C LYS A 15 1.62 2.49 15.30
N ARG A 16 2.68 3.15 14.84
CA ARG A 16 2.98 3.31 13.41
C ARG A 16 3.40 2.01 12.73
N ARG A 17 4.15 1.16 13.41
CA ARG A 17 4.51 -0.19 12.93
C ARG A 17 3.30 -1.12 12.87
N ARG A 18 2.35 -1.00 13.81
CA ARG A 18 1.06 -1.71 13.73
C ARG A 18 0.23 -1.23 12.54
N LEU A 19 0.17 0.08 12.31
CA LEU A 19 -0.51 0.64 11.14
C LEU A 19 0.16 0.17 9.83
N ASP A 20 1.48 0.14 9.77
CA ASP A 20 2.22 -0.35 8.59
C ASP A 20 1.85 -1.80 8.25
N ARG A 21 1.85 -2.67 9.25
CA ARG A 21 1.41 -4.07 9.09
C ARG A 21 -0.02 -4.16 8.58
N ALA A 22 -0.94 -3.41 9.18
CA ALA A 22 -2.33 -3.38 8.75
C ALA A 22 -2.47 -2.89 7.30
N LEU A 23 -1.76 -1.82 6.90
CA LEU A 23 -1.77 -1.33 5.51
C LEU A 23 -1.22 -2.36 4.53
N ARG A 24 -0.17 -3.10 4.90
CA ARG A 24 0.40 -4.16 4.06
C ARG A 24 -0.54 -5.37 3.94
N GLU A 25 -1.24 -5.73 5.00
CA GLU A 25 -2.31 -6.74 4.97
C GLU A 25 -3.47 -6.30 4.07
N THR A 26 -3.93 -5.06 4.20
CA THR A 26 -4.95 -4.47 3.32
C THR A 26 -4.49 -4.49 1.85
N LEU A 27 -3.25 -4.08 1.56
CA LEU A 27 -2.71 -4.12 0.21
C LEU A 27 -2.66 -5.54 -0.37
N ALA A 28 -2.34 -6.54 0.45
CA ALA A 28 -2.36 -7.94 0.02
C ALA A 28 -3.78 -8.39 -0.34
N ALA A 29 -4.77 -8.08 0.50
CA ALA A 29 -6.17 -8.38 0.22
C ALA A 29 -6.67 -7.69 -1.05
N GLN A 30 -6.40 -6.39 -1.21
CA GLN A 30 -6.78 -5.62 -2.39
C GLN A 30 -6.18 -6.20 -3.69
N ARG A 31 -4.95 -6.72 -3.65
CA ARG A 31 -4.34 -7.39 -4.81
C ARG A 31 -5.08 -8.66 -5.22
N THR A 32 -5.49 -9.47 -4.25
CA THR A 32 -6.32 -10.65 -4.53
C THR A 32 -7.66 -10.26 -5.10
N GLU A 33 -8.29 -9.21 -4.58
CA GLU A 33 -9.56 -8.72 -5.12
C GLU A 33 -9.43 -8.12 -6.52
N LEU A 34 -8.32 -7.43 -6.82
CA LEU A 34 -7.99 -6.96 -8.16
C LEU A 34 -7.86 -8.13 -9.14
N GLU A 35 -7.13 -9.18 -8.77
CA GLU A 35 -6.98 -10.38 -9.61
C GLU A 35 -8.32 -11.04 -9.92
N GLN A 36 -9.23 -11.10 -8.93
CA GLN A 36 -10.59 -11.59 -9.13
C GLN A 36 -11.40 -10.69 -10.08
N ALA A 37 -11.31 -9.37 -9.93
CA ALA A 37 -11.99 -8.42 -10.80
C ALA A 37 -11.45 -8.50 -12.25
N GLU A 38 -10.14 -8.64 -12.43
CA GLU A 38 -9.50 -8.86 -13.74
C GLU A 38 -9.91 -10.20 -14.35
N GLY A 39 -10.10 -11.24 -13.53
CA GLY A 39 -10.70 -12.51 -13.95
C GLY A 39 -12.10 -12.32 -14.50
N LEU A 40 -12.97 -11.64 -13.75
CA LEU A 40 -14.34 -11.35 -14.16
C LEU A 40 -14.40 -10.50 -15.43
N ALA A 41 -13.56 -9.46 -15.54
CA ALA A 41 -13.48 -8.62 -16.73
C ALA A 41 -13.10 -9.43 -17.98
N ARG A 42 -12.15 -10.36 -17.87
CA ARG A 42 -11.79 -11.29 -18.95
C ARG A 42 -12.95 -12.19 -19.35
N GLU A 43 -13.71 -12.72 -18.39
CA GLU A 43 -14.91 -13.51 -18.67
C GLU A 43 -15.98 -12.69 -19.40
N LYS A 44 -16.21 -11.44 -18.99
CA LYS A 44 -17.16 -10.53 -19.66
C LYS A 44 -16.70 -10.15 -21.07
N GLN A 45 -15.39 -9.96 -21.26
CA GLN A 45 -14.81 -9.73 -22.58
C GLN A 45 -15.07 -10.93 -23.50
N ALA A 46 -14.79 -12.15 -23.05
CA ALA A 46 -15.05 -13.36 -23.82
C ALA A 46 -16.53 -13.52 -24.17
N ALA A 47 -17.44 -13.26 -23.23
CA ALA A 47 -18.88 -13.30 -23.48
C ALA A 47 -19.33 -12.25 -24.52
N ARG A 48 -18.72 -11.05 -24.49
CA ARG A 48 -18.96 -9.98 -25.48
C ARG A 48 -18.44 -10.36 -26.86
N GLU A 49 -17.28 -11.00 -26.94
CA GLU A 49 -16.71 -11.51 -28.19
C GLU A 49 -17.57 -12.63 -28.79
N GLU A 50 -18.04 -13.58 -27.97
CA GLU A 50 -18.96 -14.64 -28.41
C GLU A 50 -20.25 -14.05 -28.98
N ALA A 51 -20.89 -13.12 -28.26
CA ALA A 51 -22.12 -12.47 -28.71
C ALA A 51 -21.92 -11.73 -30.05
N ASN A 52 -20.79 -11.03 -30.20
CA ASN A 52 -20.44 -10.37 -31.46
C ASN A 52 -20.16 -11.35 -32.58
N GLY A 53 -19.50 -12.47 -32.30
CA GLY A 53 -19.25 -13.52 -33.28
C GLY A 53 -20.56 -14.08 -33.86
N VAL A 54 -21.56 -14.32 -33.00
CA VAL A 54 -22.88 -14.78 -33.42
C VAL A 54 -23.61 -13.71 -34.25
N LEU A 55 -23.56 -12.43 -33.83
CA LEU A 55 -24.15 -11.32 -34.59
C LEU A 55 -23.51 -11.18 -35.98
N ASN A 56 -22.18 -11.19 -36.05
CA ASN A 56 -21.43 -11.10 -37.31
C ASN A 56 -21.75 -12.27 -38.24
N GLY A 57 -21.90 -13.48 -37.70
CA GLY A 57 -22.34 -14.64 -38.48
C GLY A 57 -23.76 -14.48 -39.03
N CYS A 58 -24.67 -13.88 -38.27
CA CYS A 58 -26.01 -13.54 -38.73
C CYS A 58 -25.97 -12.50 -39.86
N ASP A 59 -25.20 -11.44 -39.67
CA ASP A 59 -25.04 -10.34 -40.64
C ASP A 59 -24.44 -10.83 -41.95
N HIS A 60 -23.42 -11.69 -41.88
CA HIS A 60 -22.81 -12.28 -43.06
C HIS A 60 -23.78 -13.16 -43.86
N ARG A 61 -24.64 -13.95 -43.20
CA ARG A 61 -25.65 -14.76 -43.89
C ARG A 61 -26.72 -13.90 -44.55
N ILE A 62 -27.17 -12.84 -43.86
CA ILE A 62 -28.10 -11.86 -44.44
C ILE A 62 -27.49 -11.23 -45.69
N GLU A 63 -26.22 -10.81 -45.62
CA GLU A 63 -25.49 -10.24 -46.76
C GLU A 63 -25.32 -11.24 -47.92
N ALA A 64 -24.98 -12.50 -47.62
CA ALA A 64 -24.83 -13.55 -48.63
C ALA A 64 -26.14 -13.79 -49.42
N MET A 65 -27.29 -13.77 -48.75
CA MET A 65 -28.59 -13.87 -49.41
C MET A 65 -28.91 -12.66 -50.30
N LEU A 66 -28.54 -11.45 -49.86
CA LEU A 66 -28.81 -10.20 -50.60
C LEU A 66 -27.89 -10.01 -51.81
N THR A 67 -26.67 -10.55 -51.74
CA THR A 67 -25.67 -10.47 -52.82
C THR A 67 -25.71 -11.66 -53.79
N GLY A 68 -26.58 -12.65 -53.51
CA GLY A 68 -26.73 -13.86 -54.32
C GLY A 68 -25.63 -14.91 -54.11
N GLN A 69 -24.82 -14.78 -53.05
CA GLN A 69 -23.86 -15.82 -52.65
C GLN A 69 -24.51 -17.01 -51.93
N GLU A 70 -25.68 -16.81 -51.31
CA GLU A 70 -26.54 -17.86 -50.76
C GLU A 70 -27.92 -17.79 -51.44
N ALA A 71 -28.61 -18.94 -51.57
CA ALA A 71 -29.93 -18.98 -52.17
C ALA A 71 -30.95 -18.20 -51.32
N MET A 72 -31.71 -17.30 -51.96
CA MET A 72 -32.68 -16.45 -51.27
C MET A 72 -33.92 -17.25 -50.84
N SER A 73 -34.24 -17.18 -49.55
CA SER A 73 -35.48 -17.70 -48.98
C SER A 73 -36.11 -16.63 -48.10
N LEU A 74 -37.25 -16.09 -48.52
CA LEU A 74 -37.91 -14.98 -47.83
C LEU A 74 -38.30 -15.31 -46.37
N PRO A 75 -38.86 -16.49 -46.04
CA PRO A 75 -39.15 -16.84 -44.65
C PRO A 75 -37.90 -16.90 -43.76
N HIS A 76 -36.83 -17.51 -44.27
CA HIS A 76 -35.57 -17.66 -43.54
C HIS A 76 -34.85 -16.32 -43.34
N PHE A 77 -34.86 -15.47 -44.37
CA PHE A 77 -34.35 -14.10 -44.29
C PHE A 77 -35.06 -13.27 -43.22
N ASN A 78 -36.40 -13.33 -43.17
CA ASN A 78 -37.17 -12.62 -42.15
C ASN A 78 -36.84 -13.13 -40.74
N GLN A 79 -36.72 -14.45 -40.57
CA GLN A 79 -36.32 -15.05 -39.30
C GLN A 79 -34.93 -14.59 -38.85
N LEU A 80 -33.95 -14.53 -39.76
CA LEU A 80 -32.62 -14.00 -39.46
C LEU A 80 -32.66 -12.53 -39.07
N ARG A 81 -33.47 -11.70 -39.74
CA ARG A 81 -33.63 -10.28 -39.38
C ARG A 81 -34.24 -10.09 -38.00
N GLU A 82 -35.26 -10.86 -37.64
CA GLU A 82 -35.85 -10.81 -36.31
C GLU A 82 -34.86 -11.28 -35.24
N TYR A 83 -34.17 -12.39 -35.49
CA TYR A 83 -33.14 -12.89 -34.57
C TYR A 83 -31.98 -11.92 -34.39
N ARG A 84 -31.58 -11.21 -35.46
CA ARG A 84 -30.56 -10.15 -35.41
C ARG A 84 -30.89 -9.06 -34.40
N VAL A 85 -32.16 -8.66 -34.29
CA VAL A 85 -32.59 -7.63 -33.30
C VAL A 85 -32.25 -8.11 -31.88
N VAL A 86 -32.59 -9.36 -31.55
CA VAL A 86 -32.28 -9.97 -30.25
C VAL A 86 -30.76 -10.07 -30.02
N LEU A 87 -29.99 -10.40 -31.05
CA LEU A 87 -28.52 -10.47 -30.96
C LEU A 87 -27.88 -9.10 -30.69
N VAL A 88 -28.39 -8.03 -31.30
CA VAL A 88 -27.92 -6.66 -31.03
C VAL A 88 -28.17 -6.28 -29.56
N GLU A 89 -29.34 -6.62 -29.01
CA GLU A 89 -29.64 -6.40 -27.59
C GLU A 89 -28.69 -7.20 -26.69
N ARG A 90 -28.40 -8.47 -27.03
CA ARG A 90 -27.45 -9.31 -26.29
C ARG A 90 -26.03 -8.74 -26.31
N VAL A 91 -25.55 -8.26 -27.46
CA VAL A 91 -24.24 -7.60 -27.56
C VAL A 91 -24.22 -6.33 -26.71
N THR A 92 -25.25 -5.50 -26.81
CA THR A 92 -25.36 -4.25 -26.03
C THR A 92 -25.32 -4.53 -24.53
N ALA A 93 -26.04 -5.56 -24.08
CA ALA A 93 -26.03 -6.00 -22.68
C ALA A 93 -24.63 -6.49 -22.25
N ALA A 94 -23.98 -7.33 -23.07
CA ALA A 94 -22.63 -7.82 -22.78
C ALA A 94 -21.59 -6.68 -22.70
N GLU A 95 -21.70 -5.67 -23.57
CA GLU A 95 -20.84 -4.47 -23.53
C GLU A 95 -21.08 -3.59 -22.31
N ALA A 96 -22.32 -3.53 -21.81
CA ALA A 96 -22.61 -2.84 -20.56
C ALA A 96 -22.01 -3.58 -19.35
N GLU A 97 -22.09 -4.90 -19.33
CA GLU A 97 -21.50 -5.73 -18.27
C GLU A 97 -19.96 -5.67 -18.28
N LEU A 98 -19.34 -5.72 -19.45
CA LEU A 98 -17.89 -5.52 -19.58
C LEU A 98 -17.46 -4.16 -19.04
N ARG A 99 -18.12 -3.07 -19.44
CA ARG A 99 -17.78 -1.73 -18.96
C ARG A 99 -17.90 -1.61 -17.43
N ARG A 100 -18.88 -2.27 -16.83
CA ARG A 100 -19.01 -2.33 -15.36
C ARG A 100 -17.84 -3.06 -14.72
N ALA A 101 -17.42 -4.20 -15.28
CA ALA A 101 -16.28 -4.95 -14.78
C ALA A 101 -14.96 -4.18 -14.93
N GLU A 102 -14.74 -3.52 -16.07
CA GLU A 102 -13.57 -2.67 -16.31
C GLU A 102 -13.52 -1.46 -15.34
N ALA A 103 -14.67 -0.84 -15.07
CA ALA A 103 -14.76 0.23 -14.08
C ALA A 103 -14.44 -0.27 -12.66
N ASP A 104 -14.83 -1.49 -12.30
CA ASP A 104 -14.46 -2.09 -11.01
C ASP A 104 -12.95 -2.32 -10.91
N VAL A 105 -12.32 -2.84 -11.96
CA VAL A 105 -10.86 -3.00 -12.04
C VAL A 105 -10.16 -1.65 -11.87
N ALA A 106 -10.61 -0.62 -12.58
CA ALA A 106 -10.04 0.73 -12.48
C ALA A 106 -10.13 1.28 -11.04
N ARG A 107 -11.30 1.17 -10.41
CA ARG A 107 -11.52 1.58 -9.02
C ARG A 107 -10.57 0.88 -8.06
N ARG A 108 -10.37 -0.43 -8.21
CA ARG A 108 -9.47 -1.22 -7.35
C ARG A 108 -8.01 -0.83 -7.54
N CYS A 109 -7.60 -0.51 -8.76
CA CYS A 109 -6.28 0.04 -9.04
C CYS A 109 -6.04 1.38 -8.30
N GLU A 110 -7.05 2.26 -8.26
CA GLU A 110 -7.00 3.51 -7.50
C GLU A 110 -6.87 3.25 -5.99
N GLU A 111 -7.68 2.36 -5.42
CA GLU A 111 -7.63 1.98 -4.00
C GLU A 111 -6.24 1.42 -3.60
N ILE A 112 -5.64 0.61 -4.47
CA ILE A 112 -4.28 0.09 -4.29
C ILE A 112 -3.25 1.22 -4.33
N ALA A 113 -3.38 2.16 -5.28
CA ALA A 113 -2.47 3.30 -5.39
C ALA A 113 -2.52 4.18 -4.13
N ASP A 114 -3.72 4.45 -3.62
CA ASP A 114 -3.93 5.20 -2.38
C ASP A 114 -3.31 4.50 -1.18
N THR A 115 -3.49 3.18 -1.07
CA THR A 115 -2.93 2.38 0.02
C THR A 115 -1.40 2.37 -0.04
N ARG A 116 -0.81 2.25 -1.24
CA ARG A 116 0.65 2.38 -1.43
C ARG A 116 1.16 3.76 -1.01
N ALA A 117 0.45 4.82 -1.38
CA ALA A 117 0.80 6.18 -0.97
C ALA A 117 0.69 6.38 0.55
N GLN A 118 -0.23 5.68 1.22
CA GLN A 118 -0.31 5.67 2.69
C GLN A 118 0.88 4.94 3.32
N ILE A 119 1.30 3.80 2.77
CA ILE A 119 2.47 3.05 3.24
C ILE A 119 3.72 3.93 3.18
N VAL A 120 4.03 4.52 2.02
CA VAL A 120 5.20 5.39 1.84
C VAL A 120 5.20 6.56 2.82
N ARG A 121 4.05 7.20 3.04
CA ARG A 121 3.92 8.28 4.03
C ARG A 121 4.15 7.79 5.45
N ASN A 122 3.66 6.61 5.80
CA ASN A 122 3.82 6.03 7.12
C ASN A 122 5.27 5.59 7.38
N GLU A 123 5.95 5.01 6.39
CA GLU A 123 7.37 4.68 6.42
C GLU A 123 8.22 5.94 6.68
N GLY A 124 7.97 7.03 5.95
CA GLY A 124 8.67 8.30 6.21
C GLY A 124 8.45 8.85 7.63
N GLN A 125 7.28 8.61 8.23
CA GLN A 125 7.00 9.00 9.61
C GLN A 125 7.72 8.10 10.63
N ILE A 126 7.81 6.79 10.35
CA ILE A 126 8.60 5.84 11.13
C ILE A 126 10.06 6.30 11.16
N ASP A 127 10.66 6.56 10.00
CA ASP A 127 12.06 6.99 9.89
C ASP A 127 12.36 8.28 10.66
N VAL A 128 11.42 9.23 10.67
CA VAL A 128 11.56 10.48 11.44
C VAL A 128 11.53 10.21 12.95
N ILE A 129 10.61 9.35 13.41
CA ILE A 129 10.49 9.00 14.82
C ILE A 129 11.71 8.20 15.28
N GLU A 130 12.19 7.24 14.49
CA GLU A 130 13.36 6.43 14.79
C GLU A 130 14.61 7.30 14.95
N ARG A 131 14.90 8.18 13.97
CA ARG A 131 15.99 9.16 14.08
C ARG A 131 15.87 10.05 15.30
N ARG A 132 14.64 10.42 15.70
CA ARG A 132 14.43 11.25 16.90
C ARG A 132 14.72 10.47 18.18
N ILE A 133 14.34 9.19 18.24
CA ILE A 133 14.67 8.31 19.37
C ILE A 133 16.17 8.12 19.48
N GLU A 134 16.86 7.83 18.37
CA GLU A 134 18.32 7.67 18.33
C GLU A 134 19.04 8.91 18.86
N LYS A 135 18.64 10.10 18.38
CA LYS A 135 19.20 11.36 18.88
C LYS A 135 18.98 11.55 20.38
N LEU A 136 17.78 11.25 20.88
CA LEU A 136 17.48 11.36 22.31
C LEU A 136 18.28 10.37 23.16
N LYS A 137 18.58 9.17 22.64
CA LYS A 137 19.45 8.19 23.31
C LYS A 137 20.89 8.68 23.36
N ALA A 138 21.44 9.15 22.24
CA ALA A 138 22.80 9.68 22.20
C ALA A 138 22.98 10.92 23.10
N GLU A 139 21.97 11.79 23.18
CA GLU A 139 21.96 12.92 24.13
C GLU A 139 21.93 12.44 25.60
N ALA A 140 21.25 11.33 25.89
CA ALA A 140 21.20 10.78 27.24
C ALA A 140 22.51 10.08 27.63
N GLU A 141 23.16 9.38 26.69
CA GLU A 141 24.47 8.75 26.90
C GLU A 141 25.55 9.81 27.19
N ARG A 142 25.61 10.88 26.40
CA ARG A 142 26.58 11.98 26.64
C ARG A 142 26.41 12.64 28.00
N GLU A 143 25.18 12.91 28.41
CA GLU A 143 24.94 13.51 29.74
C GLU A 143 25.21 12.55 30.91
N GLU A 144 25.24 11.25 30.66
CA GLU A 144 25.68 10.26 31.65
C GLU A 144 27.22 10.22 31.71
N GLU A 145 27.90 10.24 30.56
CA GLU A 145 29.36 10.37 30.46
C GLU A 145 29.84 11.66 31.16
N ASP A 146 29.23 12.80 30.84
CA ASP A 146 29.57 14.10 31.45
C ASP A 146 29.41 14.06 32.99
N ARG A 147 28.34 13.43 33.50
CA ARG A 147 28.14 13.27 34.95
C ARG A 147 29.19 12.37 35.60
N GLN A 148 29.59 11.29 34.93
CA GLN A 148 30.62 10.38 35.44
C GLN A 148 31.99 11.09 35.48
N ASP A 149 32.31 11.88 34.46
CA ASP A 149 33.53 12.67 34.42
C ASP A 149 33.55 13.70 35.56
N ASP A 150 32.45 14.45 35.77
CA ASP A 150 32.30 15.39 36.90
C ASP A 150 32.50 14.68 38.27
N GLU A 151 31.89 13.52 38.47
CA GLU A 151 32.05 12.72 39.70
C GLU A 151 33.50 12.25 39.91
N ILE A 152 34.19 11.84 38.85
CA ILE A 152 35.60 11.43 38.90
C ILE A 152 36.49 12.63 39.26
N GLU A 153 36.26 13.79 38.65
CA GLU A 153 37.00 15.02 38.96
C GLU A 153 36.82 15.42 40.42
N GLU A 154 35.59 15.39 40.96
CA GLU A 154 35.33 15.67 42.38
C GLU A 154 36.06 14.70 43.31
N ILE A 155 36.06 13.40 43.00
CA ILE A 155 36.80 12.39 43.78
C ILE A 155 38.30 12.68 43.76
N MET A 156 38.85 13.03 42.59
CA MET A 156 40.27 13.34 42.41
C MET A 156 40.67 14.61 43.18
N VAL A 157 39.85 15.66 43.13
CA VAL A 157 40.04 16.90 43.91
C VAL A 157 39.96 16.61 45.41
N ALA A 158 38.95 15.87 45.87
CA ALA A 158 38.80 15.49 47.27
C ALA A 158 40.00 14.68 47.78
N ARG A 159 40.54 13.78 46.95
CA ARG A 159 41.75 13.02 47.25
C ARG A 159 42.98 13.93 47.35
N ALA A 160 43.15 14.86 46.41
CA ALA A 160 44.27 15.80 46.41
C ALA A 160 44.25 16.72 47.64
N VAL A 161 43.07 17.20 48.04
CA VAL A 161 42.89 18.00 49.27
C VAL A 161 43.27 17.20 50.51
N ARG A 162 42.84 15.92 50.62
CA ARG A 162 43.23 15.06 51.75
C ARG A 162 44.74 14.84 51.81
N LEU A 163 45.37 14.51 50.69
CA LEU A 163 46.82 14.31 50.62
C LEU A 163 47.59 15.58 51.03
N ARG A 164 47.10 16.75 50.61
CA ARG A 164 47.67 18.05 51.01
C ARG A 164 47.47 18.33 52.50
N ALA A 165 46.31 18.01 53.07
CA ALA A 165 46.06 18.15 54.51
C ALA A 165 46.98 17.23 55.33
N THR A 166 47.14 15.96 54.93
CA THR A 166 48.04 15.02 55.61
C THR A 166 49.52 15.41 55.50
N ALA A 167 49.92 16.05 54.40
CA ALA A 167 51.28 16.56 54.23
C ALA A 167 51.56 17.80 55.10
N ILE A 168 50.53 18.60 55.40
CA ILE A 168 50.61 19.71 56.35
C ILE A 168 50.68 19.16 57.78
N GLU A 169 49.92 18.13 58.12
CA GLU A 169 49.95 17.48 59.43
C GLU A 169 51.24 16.70 59.73
N THR A 170 51.94 16.21 58.70
CA THR A 170 53.26 15.54 58.84
C THR A 170 54.45 16.48 58.65
N GLY A 171 54.20 17.77 58.36
CA GLY A 171 55.21 18.79 58.08
C GLY A 171 55.56 19.72 59.24
N ASP A 172 55.06 19.46 60.46
CA ASP A 172 55.38 20.27 61.64
C ASP A 172 55.70 19.39 62.86
N THR A 173 56.80 18.66 62.76
CA THR A 173 57.65 18.35 63.91
C THR A 173 59.10 18.50 63.48
N VAL A 174 59.75 19.51 64.07
CA VAL A 174 61.20 19.68 64.21
C VAL A 174 61.88 18.37 64.61
#